data_AF-A0A9D4KVJ5-F1
#
_entry.id   AF-A0A9D4KVJ5-F1
#
_cell.length_a   1.000
_cell.length_b   1.000
_cell.length_c   1.000
_cell.angle_alpha   90.00
_cell.angle_beta   90.00
_cell.angle_gamma   90.00
#
_symmetry.space_group_name_H-M   'P 1'
#
loop_
_entity.id
_entity.type
_entity.pdbx_description
1 polymer ?
#
loop_
_entity_poly.entity_id
_entity_poly.type
_entity_poly.pdbx_seq_one_letter_code
_entity_poly.pdbx_strand_id
1 'polypeptide(L)'
;MSDRVTQIERLLEAQRLNSKVLTYKSIDAESRSMRNNIVIYGLTERLKGNCTHLVLNFISDELDIDTSDMHIERAHRMGRFDPKSRDAKRPMVVRLRDYVDTETIMENT
;
A
#
# COMPACT_ATOMS: atom_id res chain seq x y z
N MET A 1 39.15 32.33 -12.30
CA MET A 1 37.99 31.69 -12.99
C MET A 1 37.90 30.19 -12.65
N SER A 2 39.03 29.49 -12.50
CA SER A 2 39.09 28.05 -12.14
C SER A 2 38.51 27.70 -10.76
N ASP A 3 38.79 28.48 -9.71
CA ASP A 3 38.35 28.13 -8.35
C ASP A 3 36.83 28.12 -8.18
N ARG A 4 36.14 29.00 -8.90
CA ARG A 4 34.68 29.04 -8.91
C ARG A 4 34.09 27.78 -9.55
N VAL A 5 34.70 27.27 -10.61
CA VAL A 5 34.27 26.04 -11.28
C VAL A 5 34.45 24.85 -10.32
N THR A 6 35.62 24.74 -9.69
CA THR A 6 35.88 23.67 -8.71
C THR A 6 34.95 23.73 -7.50
N GLN A 7 34.59 24.92 -7.03
CA GLN A 7 33.63 25.07 -5.94
C GLN A 7 32.21 24.64 -6.36
N ILE A 8 31.79 24.98 -7.59
CA ILE A 8 30.50 24.54 -8.15
C ILE A 8 30.46 23.02 -8.29
N GLU A 9 31.53 22.39 -8.79
CA GLU A 9 31.62 20.93 -8.94
C GLU A 9 31.46 20.22 -7.58
N ARG A 10 32.12 20.72 -6.53
CA ARG A 10 31.97 20.17 -5.18
C ARG A 10 30.55 20.32 -4.63
N LEU A 11 29.93 21.48 -4.83
CA LEU A 11 28.55 21.72 -4.41
C LEU A 11 27.57 20.82 -5.17
N LEU A 12 27.80 20.62 -6.47
CA LEU A 12 26.98 19.75 -7.30
C LEU A 12 27.04 18.30 -6.82
N GLU A 13 28.23 17.76 -6.55
CA GLU A 13 28.33 16.37 -6.06
C GLU A 13 27.74 16.24 -4.64
N ALA A 14 27.95 17.23 -3.78
CA ALA A 14 27.30 17.25 -2.45
C ALA A 14 25.77 17.27 -2.56
N GLN A 15 25.22 18.08 -3.46
CA GLN A 15 23.77 18.13 -3.70
C GLN A 15 23.27 16.80 -4.28
N ARG A 16 24.01 16.19 -5.21
CA ARG A 16 23.67 14.90 -5.80
C ARG A 16 23.61 13.79 -4.75
N LEU A 17 24.58 13.76 -3.85
CA LEU A 17 24.62 12.82 -2.73
C LEU A 17 23.43 13.05 -1.78
N ASN A 18 23.14 14.31 -1.43
CA ASN A 18 22.00 14.64 -0.59
C ASN A 18 20.67 14.20 -1.21
N SER A 19 20.47 14.44 -2.51
CA SER A 19 19.28 13.97 -3.23
C SER A 19 19.13 12.46 -3.16
N LYS A 20 20.22 11.70 -3.37
CA LYS A 20 20.19 10.22 -3.25
C LYS A 20 19.79 9.77 -1.85
N VAL A 21 20.37 10.37 -0.82
CA VAL A 21 20.06 10.03 0.58
C VAL A 21 18.60 10.34 0.90
N LEU A 22 18.08 11.48 0.45
CA LEU A 22 16.68 11.86 0.65
C LEU A 22 15.73 10.91 -0.09
N THR A 23 16.04 10.56 -1.34
CA THR A 23 15.25 9.58 -2.09
C THR A 23 15.20 8.23 -1.38
N TYR A 24 16.35 7.72 -0.91
CA TYR A 24 16.40 6.47 -0.16
C TYR A 24 15.55 6.53 1.11
N LYS A 25 15.69 7.60 1.91
CA LYS A 25 14.90 7.78 3.14
C LYS A 25 13.41 7.89 2.84
N SER A 26 13.02 8.53 1.74
CA SER A 26 11.62 8.66 1.32
C SER A 26 11.03 7.29 0.97
N ILE A 27 11.73 6.50 0.15
CA ILE A 27 11.29 5.15 -0.24
C ILE A 27 11.16 4.25 0.99
N ASP A 28 12.13 4.30 1.88
CA ASP A 28 12.15 3.50 3.10
C ASP A 28 11.03 3.89 4.07
N ALA A 29 10.76 5.20 4.23
CA ALA A 29 9.64 5.69 5.04
C ALA A 29 8.27 5.30 4.45
N GLU A 30 8.10 5.42 3.13
CA GLU A 30 6.89 5.00 2.43
C GLU A 30 6.68 3.48 2.54
N SER A 31 7.74 2.70 2.32
CA SER A 31 7.71 1.25 2.46
C SER A 31 7.29 0.83 3.87
N ARG A 32 7.82 1.48 4.91
CA ARG A 32 7.41 1.24 6.31
C ARG A 32 5.96 1.62 6.59
N SER A 33 5.51 2.75 6.04
CA SER A 33 4.12 3.18 6.18
C SER A 33 3.15 2.20 5.54
N MET A 34 3.54 1.59 4.41
CA MET A 34 2.71 0.69 3.62
C MET A 34 2.76 -0.78 4.05
N ARG A 35 3.57 -1.18 5.04
CA ARG A 35 3.72 -2.59 5.43
C ARG A 35 2.43 -3.29 5.81
N ASN A 36 1.52 -2.57 6.45
CA ASN A 36 0.24 -3.14 6.87
C ASN A 36 -0.85 -2.97 5.80
N ASN A 37 -0.49 -2.50 4.60
CA ASN A 37 -1.42 -2.31 3.51
C ASN A 37 -1.36 -3.53 2.58
N ILE A 38 -2.51 -4.17 2.35
CA ILE A 38 -2.67 -5.22 1.35
C ILE A 38 -3.60 -4.77 0.23
N VAL A 39 -3.41 -5.33 -0.96
CA VAL A 39 -4.26 -5.09 -2.12
C VAL A 39 -4.87 -6.41 -2.57
N ILE A 40 -6.20 -6.51 -2.48
CA ILE A 40 -6.95 -7.71 -2.87
C ILE A 40 -7.60 -7.46 -4.23
N TYR A 41 -7.31 -8.34 -5.18
CA TYR A 41 -7.86 -8.30 -6.53
C TYR A 41 -9.02 -9.29 -6.67
N GLY A 42 -9.90 -9.09 -7.66
CA GLY A 42 -10.94 -10.06 -7.99
C GLY A 42 -12.17 -10.10 -7.06
N LEU A 43 -12.18 -9.34 -5.96
CA LEU A 43 -13.34 -9.20 -5.08
C LEU A 43 -14.52 -8.58 -5.82
N THR A 44 -15.69 -9.22 -5.76
CA THR A 44 -16.94 -8.77 -6.38
C THR A 44 -17.28 -7.33 -6.00
N GLU A 45 -17.53 -6.50 -7.00
CA GLU A 45 -17.91 -5.09 -6.85
C GLU A 45 -19.33 -5.00 -6.28
N ARG A 46 -19.48 -4.63 -5.00
CA ARG A 46 -20.80 -4.32 -4.42
C ARG A 46 -20.94 -2.81 -4.24
N LEU A 47 -21.94 -2.22 -4.90
CA LEU A 47 -22.26 -0.79 -4.84
C LEU A 47 -22.65 -0.32 -3.43
N LYS A 48 -23.18 -1.23 -2.61
CA LYS A 48 -23.58 -0.98 -1.22
C LYS A 48 -23.04 -2.12 -0.37
N GLY A 49 -22.30 -1.78 0.68
CA GLY A 49 -21.73 -2.75 1.61
C GLY A 49 -20.54 -2.20 2.38
N ASN A 50 -20.30 -2.74 3.56
CA ASN A 50 -19.11 -2.44 4.34
C ASN A 50 -17.90 -3.16 3.69
N CYS A 51 -16.94 -2.40 3.19
CA CYS A 51 -15.72 -2.95 2.61
C CYS A 51 -14.93 -3.79 3.63
N THR A 52 -14.96 -3.42 4.90
CA THR A 52 -14.33 -4.17 6.00
C THR A 52 -14.93 -5.57 6.10
N HIS A 53 -16.26 -5.69 6.17
CA HIS A 53 -16.91 -7.01 6.26
C HIS A 53 -16.65 -7.87 5.02
N LEU A 54 -16.62 -7.26 3.83
CA LEU A 54 -16.28 -8.01 2.61
C LEU A 54 -14.87 -8.61 2.64
N VAL A 55 -13.92 -7.88 3.24
CA VAL A 55 -12.54 -8.35 3.39
C VAL A 55 -12.45 -9.44 4.44
N LEU A 56 -13.04 -9.23 5.63
CA LEU A 56 -13.00 -10.23 6.71
C LEU A 56 -13.68 -11.54 6.29
N ASN A 57 -14.84 -11.46 5.63
CA ASN A 57 -15.51 -12.65 5.10
C ASN A 57 -14.65 -13.34 4.03
N PHE A 58 -14.02 -12.61 3.13
CA PHE A 58 -13.12 -13.22 2.14
C PHE A 58 -11.95 -13.96 2.81
N ILE A 59 -11.31 -13.34 3.80
CA ILE A 59 -10.20 -13.95 4.54
C ILE A 59 -10.67 -15.21 5.29
N SER A 60 -11.83 -15.14 5.94
CA SER A 60 -12.39 -16.29 6.66
C SER A 60 -12.85 -17.40 5.73
N ASP A 61 -13.56 -17.08 4.65
CA ASP A 61 -14.25 -18.07 3.81
C ASP A 61 -13.30 -18.71 2.79
N GLU A 62 -12.38 -17.92 2.20
CA GLU A 62 -11.50 -18.38 1.11
C GLU A 62 -10.09 -18.75 1.58
N LEU A 63 -9.59 -18.13 2.66
CA LEU A 63 -8.26 -18.43 3.21
C LEU A 63 -8.30 -19.28 4.49
N ASP A 64 -9.49 -19.55 5.04
CA ASP A 64 -9.69 -20.30 6.29
C ASP A 64 -8.91 -19.73 7.49
N ILE A 65 -8.77 -18.39 7.54
CA ILE A 65 -8.09 -17.67 8.62
C ILE A 65 -9.13 -17.11 9.58
N ASP A 66 -8.97 -17.36 10.89
CA ASP A 66 -9.82 -16.73 11.91
C ASP A 66 -9.62 -15.21 11.93
N THR A 67 -10.71 -14.49 11.73
CA THR A 67 -10.73 -13.02 11.67
C THR A 67 -11.30 -12.35 12.92
N SER A 68 -11.63 -13.13 13.96
CA SER A 68 -12.32 -12.64 15.16
C SER A 68 -11.58 -11.51 15.88
N ASP A 69 -10.25 -11.60 15.94
CA ASP A 69 -9.37 -10.59 16.55
C ASP A 69 -8.71 -9.65 15.51
N MET A 70 -8.97 -9.85 14.22
CA MET A 70 -8.38 -9.01 13.17
C MET A 70 -9.02 -7.61 13.15
N HIS A 71 -8.17 -6.59 13.07
CA HIS A 71 -8.61 -5.21 13.07
C HIS A 71 -8.16 -4.47 11.82
N ILE A 72 -9.13 -4.09 10.98
CA ILE A 72 -8.91 -3.27 9.79
C ILE A 72 -9.09 -1.80 10.16
N GLU A 73 -8.04 -0.99 9.97
CA GLU A 73 -8.11 0.46 10.11
C GLU A 73 -8.91 1.10 8.97
N ARG A 74 -8.71 0.61 7.74
CA ARG A 74 -9.37 1.16 6.55
C ARG A 74 -9.48 0.12 5.45
N ALA A 75 -10.66 0.00 4.84
CA ALA A 75 -10.87 -0.78 3.61
C ALA A 75 -11.65 0.07 2.60
N HIS A 76 -11.16 0.14 1.38
CA HIS A 76 -11.80 0.93 0.31
C HIS A 76 -11.35 0.45 -1.07
N ARG A 77 -12.20 0.68 -2.08
CA ARG A 77 -11.88 0.38 -3.48
C ARG A 77 -10.95 1.45 -4.05
N MET A 78 -9.97 1.00 -4.84
CA MET A 78 -9.03 1.87 -5.54
C MET A 78 -9.73 2.56 -6.72
N GLY A 79 -9.54 3.88 -6.85
CA GLY A 79 -10.08 4.67 -7.97
C GLY A 79 -11.59 4.90 -7.93
N ARG A 80 -12.13 5.54 -8.97
CA ARG A 80 -13.55 5.88 -9.09
C ARG A 80 -14.33 4.73 -9.73
N PHE A 81 -15.55 4.50 -9.26
CA PHE A 81 -16.46 3.55 -9.91
C PHE A 81 -16.84 4.05 -11.31
N ASP A 82 -16.70 3.19 -12.32
CA ASP A 82 -17.20 3.44 -13.67
C ASP A 82 -18.42 2.54 -13.96
N PRO A 83 -19.64 3.10 -14.02
CA PRO A 83 -20.85 2.34 -14.31
C PRO A 83 -20.85 1.67 -15.69
N LYS A 84 -20.01 2.14 -16.62
CA LYS A 84 -19.90 1.57 -17.97
C LYS A 84 -19.06 0.29 -17.98
N SER A 85 -18.20 0.12 -16.98
CA SER A 85 -17.36 -1.07 -16.83
C SER A 85 -18.02 -2.04 -15.86
N ARG A 86 -19.06 -2.73 -16.33
CA ARG A 86 -19.87 -3.65 -15.49
C ARG A 86 -19.07 -4.80 -14.89
N ASP A 87 -17.95 -5.17 -15.52
CA ASP A 87 -17.06 -6.24 -15.07
C ASP A 87 -15.80 -5.74 -14.35
N ALA A 88 -15.59 -4.43 -14.24
CA ALA A 88 -14.44 -3.92 -13.51
C ALA A 88 -14.60 -4.19 -12.01
N LYS A 89 -13.85 -5.17 -11.52
CA LYS A 89 -13.66 -5.43 -10.09
C LYS A 89 -12.48 -4.58 -9.61
N ARG A 90 -12.76 -3.38 -9.10
CA ARG A 90 -11.69 -2.48 -8.64
C ARG A 90 -10.89 -3.15 -7.50
N PRO A 91 -9.55 -3.03 -7.47
CA PRO A 91 -8.77 -3.56 -6.36
C PRO A 91 -9.25 -3.00 -5.03
N MET A 92 -9.28 -3.84 -3.99
CA MET A 92 -9.56 -3.42 -2.62
C MET A 92 -8.23 -3.11 -1.93
N VAL A 93 -8.07 -1.88 -1.45
CA VAL A 93 -6.92 -1.51 -0.61
C VAL A 93 -7.36 -1.55 0.84
N VAL A 94 -6.67 -2.38 1.62
CA VAL A 94 -6.95 -2.62 3.02
C VAL A 94 -5.72 -2.25 3.84
N ARG A 95 -5.93 -1.56 4.95
CA ARG A 95 -4.90 -1.31 5.95
C ARG A 95 -5.28 -2.03 7.24
N LEU A 96 -4.46 -2.96 7.65
CA LEU A 96 -4.57 -3.69 8.91
C LEU A 96 -3.92 -2.87 10.02
N ARG A 97 -4.43 -3.02 11.24
CA ARG A 97 -3.84 -2.41 12.42
C ARG A 97 -2.51 -3.08 12.75
N ASP A 98 -2.54 -4.41 12.78
CA ASP A 98 -1.43 -5.22 13.23
C ASP A 98 -0.68 -5.82 12.03
N TYR A 99 0.65 -5.76 12.08
CA TYR A 99 1.50 -6.26 10.99
C TYR A 99 1.44 -7.79 10.88
N VAL A 100 1.27 -8.49 12.01
CA VAL A 100 1.15 -9.96 12.07
C VAL A 100 -0.04 -10.46 11.25
N ASP A 101 -1.17 -9.73 11.28
CA ASP A 101 -2.33 -10.06 10.44
C ASP A 101 -1.98 -9.97 8.95
N THR A 102 -1.19 -8.96 8.58
CA THR A 102 -0.76 -8.76 7.20
C THR A 102 0.13 -9.91 6.74
N GLU A 103 1.11 -10.28 7.56
CA GLU A 103 2.01 -11.40 7.29
C GLU A 103 1.25 -12.72 7.16
N THR A 104 0.34 -13.00 8.10
CA THR A 104 -0.48 -14.21 8.11
C THR A 104 -1.31 -14.33 6.83
N ILE A 105 -1.95 -13.25 6.38
CA ILE A 105 -2.73 -13.24 5.14
C ILE A 105 -1.81 -13.49 3.94
N MET A 106 -0.67 -12.79 3.87
CA MET A 106 0.25 -12.86 2.74
C MET A 106 0.95 -14.23 2.62
N GLU A 107 1.14 -14.96 3.71
CA GLU A 107 1.67 -16.32 3.70
C GLU A 107 0.68 -17.36 3.14
N ASN A 108 -0.61 -17.05 3.13
CA ASN A 108 -1.69 -17.95 2.72
C ASN A 108 -2.32 -17.60 1.35
N THR A 109 -1.78 -16.62 0.63
CA THR A 109 -2.20 -16.20 -0.73
C THR A 109 -1.13 -16.44 -1.77
#